data_AF-A0A947UBX1-F1
#
_entry.id   AF-A0A947UBX1-F1
#
_cell.length_a   1.000
_cell.length_b   1.000
_cell.length_c   1.000
_cell.angle_alpha   90.00
_cell.angle_beta   90.00
_cell.angle_gamma   90.00
#
_symmetry.space_group_name_H-M   'P 1'
#
loop_
_entity.id
_entity.type
_entity.pdbx_description
1 polymer ?
#
loop_
_entity_poly.entity_id
_entity_poly.type
_entity_poly.pdbx_seq_one_letter_code
_entity_poly.pdbx_strand_id
1 'polypeptide(L)'
;MNKLYLDIETLPAADEMREILKDIYTRKRKSKYTPRTFEEFVESTGLDGSYGRIACISYAVNDEPTKTLFGDEKKLLTDFWDIAKNAD
;
A
#
# COMPACT_ATOMS: atom_id res chain seq x y z
N MET A 1 9.15 22.57 14.20
CA MET A 1 9.52 21.20 13.82
C MET A 1 8.39 20.30 14.27
N ASN A 2 7.52 19.91 13.34
CA ASN A 2 6.39 19.03 13.63
C ASN A 2 6.83 17.59 13.42
N LYS A 3 6.77 16.77 14.48
CA LYS A 3 7.06 15.33 14.37
C LYS A 3 5.83 14.63 13.83
N LEU A 4 5.97 13.92 12.71
CA LEU A 4 4.92 13.07 12.17
C LEU A 4 5.22 11.62 12.50
N TYR A 5 4.29 10.98 13.21
CA TYR A 5 4.25 9.54 13.39
C TYR A 5 3.21 8.99 12.42
N LEU A 6 3.54 7.91 11.71
CA LEU A 6 2.59 7.26 10.83
C LEU A 6 2.70 5.74 10.90
N ASP A 7 1.60 5.11 10.56
CA ASP A 7 1.50 3.68 10.25
C ASP A 7 0.56 3.48 9.06
N ILE A 8 0.81 2.44 8.27
CA ILE A 8 0.11 2.19 7.00
C ILE A 8 -0.29 0.74 6.89
N GLU A 9 -1.56 0.52 6.59
CA GLU A 9 -2.09 -0.82 6.32
C GLU A 9 -2.41 -0.95 4.84
N THR A 10 -2.05 -2.10 4.27
CA THR A 10 -2.16 -2.36 2.83
C THR A 10 -3.00 -3.58 2.55
N LEU A 11 -3.57 -3.62 1.36
CA LEU A 11 -4.29 -4.75 0.82
C LEU A 11 -3.56 -5.25 -0.44
N PRO A 12 -3.67 -6.54 -0.76
CA PRO A 12 -3.30 -7.05 -2.07
C PRO A 12 -3.97 -6.26 -3.19
N ALA A 13 -3.39 -6.35 -4.38
CA ALA A 13 -3.96 -5.82 -5.61
C ALA A 13 -5.44 -6.22 -5.78
N ALA A 14 -6.19 -5.34 -6.44
CA ALA A 14 -7.61 -5.58 -6.69
C ALA A 14 -7.83 -6.77 -7.64
N ASP A 15 -8.99 -7.42 -7.54
CA ASP A 15 -9.28 -8.61 -8.33
C ASP A 15 -9.29 -8.34 -9.84
N GLU A 16 -9.59 -7.11 -10.26
CA GLU A 16 -9.55 -6.68 -11.65
C GLU A 16 -8.12 -6.77 -12.24
N MET A 17 -7.09 -6.73 -11.40
CA MET A 17 -5.69 -6.84 -11.81
C MET A 17 -5.24 -8.30 -11.96
N ARG A 18 -6.07 -9.30 -11.62
CA ARG A 18 -5.66 -10.72 -11.60
C ARG A 18 -5.12 -11.21 -12.93
N GLU A 19 -5.72 -10.85 -14.06
CA GLU A 19 -5.22 -11.31 -15.38
C GLU A 19 -3.82 -10.75 -15.67
N ILE A 20 -3.59 -9.47 -15.40
CA ILE A 20 -2.27 -8.84 -15.53
C ILE A 20 -1.26 -9.51 -14.58
N LEU A 21 -1.67 -9.80 -13.34
CA LEU A 21 -0.83 -10.48 -12.36
C LEU A 21 -0.50 -11.92 -12.76
N LYS A 22 -1.41 -12.65 -13.41
CA LYS A 22 -1.13 -14.00 -13.94
C LYS A 22 -0.03 -13.96 -14.98
N ASP A 23 -0.05 -12.98 -15.87
CA ASP A 23 0.99 -12.80 -16.89
C ASP A 23 2.35 -12.44 -16.26
N ILE A 24 2.36 -11.56 -15.26
CA ILE A 24 3.57 -11.22 -14.51
C ILE A 24 4.12 -12.45 -13.76
N TYR A 25 3.25 -13.18 -13.06
CA TYR A 25 3.61 -14.39 -12.33
C TYR A 25 4.22 -15.45 -13.26
N THR A 26 3.57 -15.71 -14.40
CA THR A 26 4.05 -16.67 -15.40
C THR A 26 5.43 -16.29 -15.96
N ARG A 27 5.68 -15.00 -16.20
CA ARG A 27 7.00 -14.50 -16.62
C ARG A 27 8.05 -14.65 -15.52
N LYS A 28 7.71 -14.32 -14.27
CA LYS A 28 8.61 -14.43 -13.11
C LYS A 28 8.91 -15.87 -12.72
N ARG A 29 8.02 -16.84 -12.99
CA ARG A 29 8.21 -18.28 -12.68
C ARG A 29 9.42 -18.94 -13.33
N LYS A 30 9.99 -18.31 -14.35
CA LYS A 30 11.25 -18.74 -14.95
C LYS A 30 12.48 -18.40 -14.08
N SER A 31 12.29 -17.63 -13.00
CA SER A 31 13.32 -17.27 -12.02
C SER A 31 13.22 -18.15 -10.76
N LYS A 32 14.34 -18.45 -10.11
CA LYS A 32 14.42 -19.36 -8.93
C LYS A 32 13.71 -18.86 -7.65
N TYR A 33 13.10 -17.67 -7.66
CA TYR A 33 12.57 -16.98 -6.47
C TYR A 33 11.08 -16.61 -6.55
N THR A 34 10.29 -17.28 -7.38
CA THR A 34 8.84 -17.05 -7.40
C THR A 34 8.09 -17.71 -6.24
N PRO A 35 7.04 -17.06 -5.71
CA PRO A 35 6.05 -17.69 -4.84
C PRO A 35 5.53 -19.01 -5.42
N ARG A 36 5.21 -19.96 -4.55
CA ARG A 36 4.90 -21.34 -4.95
C ARG A 36 3.57 -21.40 -5.69
N THR A 37 2.64 -20.52 -5.35
CA THR A 37 1.31 -20.41 -5.98
C THR A 37 1.06 -19.00 -6.50
N PHE A 38 0.04 -18.88 -7.36
CA PHE A 38 -0.41 -17.58 -7.86
C PHE A 38 -1.06 -16.75 -6.74
N GLU A 39 -1.75 -17.41 -5.82
CA GLU A 39 -2.42 -16.81 -4.68
C GLU A 39 -1.41 -16.18 -3.71
N GLU A 40 -0.34 -16.88 -3.36
CA GLU A 40 0.78 -16.32 -2.57
C GLU A 40 1.41 -15.11 -3.29
N PHE A 41 1.48 -15.15 -4.62
CA PHE A 41 1.97 -14.01 -5.40
C PHE A 41 1.02 -12.81 -5.31
N VAL A 42 -0.30 -13.01 -5.44
CA VAL A 42 -1.30 -11.95 -5.26
C VAL A 42 -1.23 -11.39 -3.85
N GLU A 43 -1.19 -12.22 -2.82
CA GLU A 43 -1.08 -11.77 -1.42
C GLU A 43 0.16 -10.90 -1.20
N SER A 44 1.30 -11.28 -1.79
CA SER A 44 2.55 -10.50 -1.68
C SER A 44 2.48 -9.11 -2.29
N THR A 45 1.52 -8.84 -3.19
CA THR A 45 1.38 -7.52 -3.82
C THR A 45 0.96 -6.43 -2.85
N GLY A 46 0.43 -6.75 -1.66
CA GLY A 46 0.15 -5.73 -0.64
C GLY A 46 1.40 -4.93 -0.23
N LEU A 47 2.58 -5.54 -0.35
CA LEU A 47 3.87 -4.91 -0.08
C LEU A 47 4.54 -4.31 -1.33
N ASP A 48 3.90 -4.36 -2.49
CA ASP A 48 4.40 -3.82 -3.76
C ASP A 48 3.69 -2.49 -4.07
N GLY A 49 4.43 -1.39 -4.07
CA GLY A 49 3.89 -0.04 -4.33
C GLY A 49 3.36 0.20 -5.75
N SER A 50 3.47 -0.78 -6.66
CA SER A 50 2.94 -0.70 -8.02
C SER A 50 1.56 -1.33 -8.16
N TYR A 51 1.22 -2.30 -7.31
CA TYR A 51 0.00 -3.12 -7.45
C TYR A 51 -0.81 -3.22 -6.15
N GLY A 52 -0.16 -3.15 -5.01
CA GLY A 52 -0.82 -3.09 -3.71
C GLY A 52 -1.70 -1.86 -3.58
N ARG A 53 -2.59 -1.91 -2.60
CA ARG A 53 -3.54 -0.82 -2.32
C ARG A 53 -3.39 -0.39 -0.88
N ILE A 54 -3.45 0.91 -0.64
CA ILE A 54 -3.46 1.47 0.70
C ILE A 54 -4.87 1.38 1.26
N ALA A 55 -5.03 0.66 2.37
CA ALA A 55 -6.31 0.52 3.06
C ALA A 55 -6.59 1.74 3.94
N CYS A 56 -5.58 2.13 4.73
CA CYS A 56 -5.64 3.30 5.57
C CYS A 56 -4.23 3.81 5.92
N ILE A 57 -4.17 5.08 6.33
CA ILE A 57 -3.00 5.68 6.96
C ILE A 57 -3.43 6.27 8.29
N SER A 58 -2.83 5.80 9.38
CA SER A 58 -3.01 6.38 10.70
C SER A 58 -1.81 7.24 11.04
N TYR A 59 -2.03 8.44 11.57
CA TYR A 59 -0.97 9.39 11.86
C TYR A 59 -1.24 10.21 13.12
N ALA A 60 -0.17 10.73 13.72
CA ALA A 60 -0.20 11.70 14.80
C ALA A 60 0.84 12.79 14.56
N VAL A 61 0.51 14.05 14.88
CA VAL A 61 1.41 15.19 14.77
C VAL A 61 1.76 15.67 16.16
N ASN A 62 3.04 15.61 16.52
CA ASN A 62 3.53 15.88 17.88
C ASN A 62 2.77 15.01 18.91
N ASP A 63 2.06 15.65 19.84
CA ASP A 63 1.26 15.00 20.90
C ASP A 63 -0.25 15.04 20.61
N GLU A 64 -0.66 15.36 19.37
CA GLU A 64 -2.08 15.33 18.98
C GLU A 64 -2.64 13.89 18.95
N PRO A 65 -3.96 13.72 19.22
CA PRO A 65 -4.62 12.44 19.05
C PRO A 65 -4.44 11.86 17.64
N THR A 66 -4.27 10.54 17.57
CA THR A 66 -4.17 9.82 16.30
C THR A 66 -5.41 10.05 15.43
N LYS A 67 -5.18 10.29 14.15
CA LYS A 67 -6.20 10.41 13.10
C LYS A 67 -5.95 9.31 12.07
N THR A 68 -7.02 8.81 11.46
CA THR A 68 -6.93 7.78 10.42
C THR A 68 -7.63 8.24 9.15
N LEU A 69 -6.91 8.17 8.03
CA LEU A 69 -7.43 8.38 6.69
C LEU A 69 -7.75 7.01 6.07
N PHE A 70 -8.93 6.86 5.47
CA PHE A 70 -9.40 5.63 4.83
C PHE A 70 -10.40 5.96 3.71
N GLY A 71 -10.68 5.02 2.81
CA GLY A 71 -11.66 5.18 1.73
C GLY A 71 -11.01 5.27 0.35
N ASP A 72 -11.38 6.27 -0.45
CA ASP A 72 -10.79 6.48 -1.79
C ASP A 72 -9.29 6.75 -1.67
N GLU A 73 -8.48 5.85 -2.23
CA GLU A 73 -7.03 5.85 -2.07
C GLU A 73 -6.38 7.13 -2.60
N LYS A 74 -6.87 7.66 -3.73
CA LYS A 74 -6.35 8.90 -4.31
C LYS A 74 -6.59 10.08 -3.38
N LYS A 75 -7.81 10.20 -2.84
CA LYS A 75 -8.15 11.23 -1.86
C LYS A 75 -7.31 11.07 -0.59
N LEU A 76 -7.23 9.86 -0.05
CA LEU A 76 -6.44 9.53 1.14
C LEU A 76 -4.99 9.98 0.99
N LEU A 77 -4.35 9.65 -0.14
CA LEU A 77 -2.97 10.04 -0.42
C LEU A 77 -2.82 11.57 -0.53
N THR A 78 -3.76 12.22 -1.21
CA THR A 78 -3.76 13.69 -1.35
C THR A 78 -3.87 14.36 0.02
N ASP A 79 -4.83 13.93 0.84
CA ASP A 79 -5.04 14.44 2.19
C ASP A 79 -3.79 14.22 3.06
N PHE A 80 -3.18 13.02 2.98
CA PHE A 80 -1.98 12.69 3.75
C PHE A 80 -0.79 13.59 3.37
N TRP A 81 -0.55 13.81 2.07
CA TRP A 81 0.53 14.68 1.61
C TRP A 81 0.34 16.14 2.05
N ASP A 82 -0.91 16.63 2.13
CA ASP A 82 -1.21 17.95 2.67
C ASP A 82 -0.89 18.09 4.16
N ILE A 83 -0.92 17.00 4.92
CA ILE A 83 -0.48 16.96 6.32
C ILE A 83 1.05 16.86 6.37
N ALA A 84 1.63 15.91 5.64
CA ALA A 84 3.05 15.56 5.69
C ALA A 84 3.97 16.71 5.22
N LYS A 85 3.50 17.57 4.31
CA LYS A 85 4.29 18.73 3.84
C LYS A 85 4.67 19.73 4.93
N ASN A 86 4.02 19.68 6.10
CA ASN A 86 4.28 20.56 7.24
C ASN A 86 5.06 19.85 8.36
N ALA A 87 5.55 18.62 8.13
CA ALA A 87 6.35 17.84 9.06
C ALA A 87 7.85 17.89 8.69
N ASP A 88 8.70 17.75 9.70
CA ASP A 88 10.18 17.77 9.61
C ASP A 88 10.79 16.46 10.10
#